data_AF-A0AA35RKK6-F1
#
_entry.id   AF-A0AA35RKK6-F1
#
_cell.length_a   1.000
_cell.length_b   1.000
_cell.length_c   1.000
_cell.angle_alpha   90.00
_cell.angle_beta   90.00
_cell.angle_gamma   90.00
#
_symmetry.space_group_name_H-M   'P 1'
#
loop_
_entity.id
_entity.type
_entity.pdbx_description
1 polymer ?
#
loop_
_entity_poly.entity_id
_entity_poly.type
_entity_poly.pdbx_seq_one_letter_code
_entity_poly.pdbx_strand_id
1 'polypeptide(L)' 'MGANMFRDFMAGITDLIGGRSGTYESKLADARETALQEMQELAQQQGANAVVGIDIDYEVLGARNGMLMVTATGTAVKIE' A
#
# COMPACT_ATOMS: atom_id res chain seq x y z
N MET A 1 -8.58 0.89 19.63
CA MET A 1 -7.61 -0.13 19.16
C MET A 1 -7.06 0.30 17.79
N GLY A 2 -6.30 1.40 17.71
CA GLY A 2 -5.96 2.02 16.42
C GLY A 2 -4.50 2.41 16.25
N ALA A 3 -3.75 2.58 17.34
CA ALA A 3 -2.35 2.98 17.28
C ALA A 3 -1.38 1.82 17.00
N ASN A 4 -1.80 0.55 17.19
CA ASN A 4 -0.94 -0.60 16.93
C ASN A 4 -0.99 -1.04 15.46
N MET A 5 -2.16 -1.14 14.82
CA MET A 5 -2.24 -1.46 13.37
C MET A 5 -1.53 -0.41 12.50
N PHE A 6 -1.72 0.88 12.82
CA PHE A 6 -1.05 1.95 12.08
C PHE A 6 0.47 1.93 12.28
N ARG A 7 0.93 1.54 13.47
CA ARG A 7 2.35 1.42 13.80
C ARG A 7 2.97 0.17 13.20
N ASP A 8 2.25 -0.94 13.13
CA ASP A 8 2.71 -2.18 12.50
C ASP A 8 2.80 -2.01 10.97
N PHE A 9 1.85 -1.27 10.37
CA PHE A 9 1.90 -0.87 8.96
C PHE A 9 3.09 0.05 8.66
N MET A 10 3.35 1.03 9.53
CA MET A 10 4.53 1.90 9.42
C MET A 10 5.84 1.18 9.73
N ALA A 11 5.84 0.19 10.64
CA ALA A 11 7.02 -0.57 11.02
C ALA A 11 7.50 -1.48 9.87
N GLY A 12 6.58 -2.07 9.10
CA GLY A 12 6.91 -2.89 7.93
C GLY A 12 7.61 -2.12 6.79
N ILE A 13 7.57 -0.79 6.81
CA ILE A 13 8.14 0.11 5.80
C ILE A 13 9.56 0.61 6.19
N THR A 14 10.04 0.31 7.39
CA THR A 14 11.13 1.11 7.99
C THR A 14 12.56 0.86 7.47
N ASP A 15 12.85 -0.17 6.66
CA ASP A 15 14.24 -0.49 6.29
C ASP A 15 14.51 -0.52 4.77
N LEU A 16 14.44 0.63 4.08
CA LEU A 16 14.74 0.73 2.64
C LEU A 16 15.73 1.87 2.31
N ILE A 17 17.00 1.71 2.68
CA ILE A 17 18.12 2.45 2.07
C ILE A 17 19.23 1.47 1.68
N GLY A 18 19.44 1.25 0.38
CA GLY A 18 20.61 0.51 -0.11
C GLY A 18 20.56 0.18 -1.60
N GLY A 19 21.31 0.93 -2.41
CA GLY A 19 21.23 0.93 -3.87
C GLY A 19 21.59 -0.39 -4.58
N ARG A 20 20.69 -0.82 -5.47
CA ARG A 20 20.91 -1.27 -6.87
C ARG A 20 19.54 -1.63 -7.44
N SER A 21 19.31 -1.31 -8.71
CA SER A 21 18.01 -1.15 -9.37
C SER A 21 17.03 -2.34 -9.29
N GLY A 22 17.47 -3.57 -8.99
CA GLY A 22 16.59 -4.73 -8.91
C GLY A 22 15.86 -4.93 -7.57
N THR A 23 16.48 -4.55 -6.44
CA THR A 23 15.86 -4.73 -5.12
C THR A 23 14.84 -3.63 -4.81
N TYR A 24 15.04 -2.43 -5.34
CA TYR A 24 14.10 -1.31 -5.17
C TYR A 24 12.79 -1.54 -5.93
N GLU A 25 12.85 -1.91 -7.21
CA GLU A 25 11.67 -2.20 -8.03
C GLU A 25 10.87 -3.39 -7.50
N SER A 26 11.55 -4.45 -7.04
CA SER A 26 10.88 -5.61 -6.43
C SER A 26 10.12 -5.22 -5.15
N LYS A 27 10.70 -4.36 -4.31
CA LYS A 27 10.07 -3.93 -3.05
C LYS A 27 8.89 -2.99 -3.30
N LEU A 28 8.96 -2.16 -4.33
CA LEU A 28 7.83 -1.36 -4.79
C LEU A 28 6.69 -2.24 -5.30
N ALA A 29 7.01 -3.30 -6.04
CA ALA A 29 6.03 -4.26 -6.51
C ALA A 29 5.35 -4.97 -5.34
N ASP A 30 6.13 -5.45 -4.36
CA ASP A 30 5.63 -6.08 -3.13
C ASP A 30 4.67 -5.13 -2.39
N ALA A 31 5.09 -3.88 -2.14
CA ALA A 31 4.30 -2.89 -1.40
C ALA A 31 3.00 -2.52 -2.13
N ARG A 32 3.05 -2.40 -3.46
CA ARG A 32 1.85 -2.18 -4.29
C ARG A 32 0.88 -3.36 -4.20
N GLU A 33 1.40 -4.58 -4.26
CA GLU A 33 0.56 -5.78 -4.18
C GLU A 33 -0.14 -5.87 -2.81
N THR A 34 0.58 -5.60 -1.72
CA THR A 34 0.00 -5.53 -0.38
C THR A 34 -1.11 -4.46 -0.29
N ALA A 35 -0.85 -3.24 -0.77
CA ALA A 35 -1.85 -2.16 -0.73
C ALA A 35 -3.13 -2.51 -1.54
N LEU A 36 -2.97 -3.17 -2.69
CA LEU A 36 -4.10 -3.61 -3.50
C LEU A 36 -4.87 -4.78 -2.85
N GLN A 37 -4.18 -5.72 -2.20
CA GLN A 37 -4.82 -6.80 -1.46
C GLN A 37 -5.66 -6.26 -0.31
N GLU A 38 -5.11 -5.35 0.49
CA GLU A 38 -5.85 -4.70 1.59
C GLU A 38 -7.08 -3.94 1.07
N MET A 39 -6.94 -3.20 -0.03
CA MET A 39 -8.08 -2.53 -0.69
C MET A 39 -9.16 -3.52 -1.12
N GLN A 40 -8.78 -4.66 -1.69
CA GLN A 40 -9.72 -5.71 -2.10
C GLN A 40 -10.44 -6.32 -0.91
N GLU A 41 -9.73 -6.64 0.17
CA GLU A 41 -10.32 -7.16 1.40
C GLU A 41 -11.33 -6.16 2.00
N LEU A 42 -10.98 -4.87 2.05
CA LEU A 42 -11.88 -3.80 2.51
C LEU A 42 -13.11 -3.65 1.62
N ALA A 43 -12.97 -3.79 0.30
CA ALA A 43 -14.09 -3.77 -0.62
C ALA A 43 -15.00 -4.99 -0.46
N GLN A 44 -14.42 -6.19 -0.28
CA GLN A 44 -15.18 -7.42 -0.03
C GLN A 44 -15.95 -7.36 1.29
N GLN A 45 -15.34 -6.82 2.36
CA GLN A 45 -16.00 -6.59 3.65
C GLN A 45 -17.21 -5.64 3.52
N GLN A 46 -17.20 -4.76 2.53
CA GLN A 46 -18.32 -3.86 2.20
C GLN A 46 -19.34 -4.48 1.23
N GLY A 47 -19.16 -5.74 0.82
CA GLY A 47 -20.05 -6.44 -0.11
C GLY A 47 -19.90 -6.03 -1.58
N ALA A 48 -18.84 -5.30 -1.91
CA ALA A 48 -18.48 -4.99 -3.30
C ALA A 48 -17.83 -6.22 -3.97
N ASN A 49 -17.97 -6.32 -5.30
CA ASN A 49 -17.31 -7.34 -6.11
C ASN A 49 -16.28 -6.76 -7.10
N ALA A 50 -16.13 -5.44 -7.13
CA ALA A 50 -15.09 -4.75 -7.89
C ALA A 50 -14.68 -3.44 -7.20
N VAL A 51 -13.48 -2.96 -7.51
CA VAL A 51 -13.02 -1.61 -7.19
C VAL A 51 -12.66 -0.92 -8.49
N VAL A 52 -13.25 0.26 -8.74
CA VAL A 52 -13.07 1.04 -9.97
C VAL A 52 -12.46 2.40 -9.67
N GLY A 53 -11.83 2.99 -10.68
CA GLY A 53 -11.14 4.28 -10.53
C GLY A 53 -9.99 4.19 -9.53
N ILE A 54 -9.18 3.12 -9.62
CA ILE A 54 -8.05 2.92 -8.73
C ILE A 54 -6.96 3.95 -9.04
N ASP A 55 -6.46 4.62 -8.01
CA ASP A 55 -5.30 5.49 -8.05
C ASP A 55 -4.24 5.01 -7.06
N ILE A 56 -2.97 5.09 -7.44
CA ILE A 56 -1.84 4.58 -6.63
C ILE A 56 -0.78 5.66 -6.51
N ASP A 57 -0.58 6.13 -5.29
CA ASP A 57 0.39 7.15 -4.94
C ASP A 57 1.62 6.55 -4.25
N TYR A 58 2.78 7.06 -4.62
CA TYR A 58 4.07 6.70 -4.05
C TYR A 58 4.67 7.93 -3.37
N GLU A 59 4.81 7.88 -2.05
CA GLU A 59 5.37 9.00 -1.28
C GLU A 59 6.62 8.57 -0.53
N VAL A 60 7.67 9.40 -0.64
CA VAL A 60 8.90 9.21 0.14
C VAL A 60 8.77 10.00 1.44
N LEU A 61 8.69 9.28 2.56
CA LEU A 61 8.54 9.87 3.87
C LEU A 61 9.91 10.06 4.55
N GLY A 62 10.26 11.33 4.77
CA GLY A 62 11.43 11.75 5.53
C GLY A 62 12.70 11.89 4.70
N ALA A 63 13.29 13.09 4.72
CA ALA A 63 14.49 13.47 3.95
C ALA A 63 15.77 12.66 4.28
N ARG A 64 15.73 11.75 5.25
CA ARG A 64 16.89 10.96 5.73
C ARG A 64 16.65 9.45 5.84
N ASN A 65 15.40 8.97 5.89
CA ASN A 65 15.08 7.58 6.24
C ASN A 65 14.62 6.71 5.07
N GLY A 66 14.45 7.25 3.87
CA GLY A 66 14.19 6.43 2.66
C GLY A 66 12.92 5.58 2.73
N MET A 67 12.01 5.87 3.67
CA MET A 67 10.76 5.15 3.80
C MET A 67 9.88 5.50 2.61
N LEU A 68 9.25 4.49 2.04
CA LEU A 68 8.38 4.64 0.90
C LEU A 68 6.99 4.12 1.25
N MET A 69 6.03 5.02 1.18
CA MET A 69 4.62 4.74 1.37
C MET A 69 3.97 4.51 0.01
N VAL A 70 3.21 3.43 -0.10
CA VAL A 70 2.33 3.17 -1.23
C VAL A 70 0.90 3.30 -0.74
N THR A 71 0.15 4.22 -1.34
CA THR A 71 -1.25 4.45 -1.01
C THR A 71 -2.08 4.06 -2.22
N ALA A 72 -3.09 3.20 -2.03
CA ALA A 72 -4.03 2.85 -3.07
C ALA A 72 -5.43 3.36 -2.69
N THR A 73 -6.07 4.08 -3.59
CA THR A 73 -7.44 4.59 -3.42
C THR A 73 -8.34 4.14 -4.57
N GLY A 74 -9.65 4.07 -4.36
CA GLY A 74 -10.59 3.62 -5.37
C GLY A 74 -12.03 3.56 -4.86
N THR A 75 -12.97 3.28 -5.76
CA THR A 75 -14.40 3.19 -5.43
C THR A 75 -14.85 1.73 -5.45
N ALA A 76 -15.27 1.21 -4.29
CA ALA A 76 -15.87 -0.12 -4.18
C ALA A 76 -17.27 -0.12 -4.79
N VAL A 77 -17.52 -1.04 -5.73
CA VAL A 77 -18.80 -1.15 -6.46
C VAL A 77 -19.28 -2.60 -6.52
N LYS A 78 -20.60 -2.76 -6.66
CA LYS A 78 -21.22 -4.03 -7.00
C LYS A 78 -21.73 -3.97 -8.43
N ILE A 79 -21.13 -4.76 -9.31
CA ILE A 79 -21.57 -4.94 -10.70
C ILE A 79 -22.39 -6.22 -10.81
N GLU A 80 -23.51 -6.15 -11.55
CA GLU A 80 -24.44 -7.26 -11.81
C GLU A 80 -24.42 -7.66 -13.29
#